data_AF-A0A1V0TZN7-F1
#
_entry.id   AF-A0A1V0TZN7-F1
#
_cell.length_a   1.000
_cell.length_b   1.000
_cell.length_c   1.000
_cell.angle_alpha   90.00
_cell.angle_beta   90.00
_cell.angle_gamma   90.00
#
_symmetry.space_group_name_H-M   'P 1'
#
loop_
_entity.id
_entity.type
_entity.pdbx_description
1 polymer ?
#
loop_
_entity_poly.entity_id
_entity_poly.type
_entity_poly.pdbx_seq_one_letter_code
_entity_poly.pdbx_strand_id
1 'polypeptide(L)'
;MPAAIWTGRNAYPEKVAADMATALRDELGLAEPPSAVTLPAESAGVPAGSLLPPRERFSGMPAPTHCLVYVDAPVPRGFELRAPVMSGRSGFRRSLGLGPLLYAVLLTSKVPSRIALGLAPARGSAPWEGDATITDRLNLDPRLLDLARALTPATAEPDRHHTWQVPRRLTIDPHPHGSVLLVQTLHRPTGHAWSLGAALVLDFAAHVETALG
;
A
#
# COMPACT_ATOMS: atom_id res chain seq x y z
N MET A 1 -21.36 -8.82 -8.31
CA MET A 1 -20.52 -7.81 -7.65
C MET A 1 -19.65 -8.56 -6.66
N PRO A 2 -18.31 -8.53 -6.79
CA PRO A 2 -17.45 -9.27 -5.89
C PRO A 2 -17.50 -8.70 -4.48
N ALA A 3 -17.57 -9.59 -3.49
CA ALA A 3 -17.36 -9.25 -2.10
C ALA A 3 -15.87 -8.95 -1.88
N ALA A 4 -15.54 -7.67 -1.70
CA ALA A 4 -14.24 -7.28 -1.17
C ALA A 4 -14.09 -7.86 0.23
N ILE A 5 -13.03 -8.62 0.50
CA ILE A 5 -12.82 -9.23 1.81
C ILE A 5 -12.32 -8.16 2.78
N TRP A 6 -13.26 -7.36 3.29
CA TRP A 6 -13.32 -6.91 4.67
C TRP A 6 -14.78 -7.06 5.11
N THR A 7 -15.06 -7.77 6.21
CA THR A 7 -16.45 -7.94 6.69
C THR A 7 -16.83 -6.95 7.79
N GLY A 8 -16.15 -5.79 7.87
CA GLY A 8 -16.47 -4.70 8.80
C GLY A 8 -17.95 -4.35 8.72
N ARG A 9 -18.76 -4.93 9.62
CA ARG A 9 -20.23 -4.90 9.53
C ARG A 9 -20.82 -3.50 9.71
N ASN A 10 -19.97 -2.53 10.06
CA ASN A 10 -20.36 -1.16 10.34
C ASN A 10 -19.78 -0.23 9.29
N ALA A 11 -20.67 0.51 8.64
CA ALA A 11 -20.33 1.41 7.56
C ALA A 11 -19.78 2.78 8.01
N TYR A 12 -19.34 2.88 9.25
CA TYR A 12 -18.90 4.14 9.85
C TYR A 12 -17.40 4.32 9.61
N PRO A 13 -16.99 5.36 8.85
CA PRO A 13 -15.59 5.66 8.54
C PRO A 13 -14.67 5.61 9.77
N GLU A 14 -15.12 6.12 10.91
CA GLU A 14 -14.35 6.19 12.15
C GLU A 14 -14.00 4.81 12.68
N LYS A 15 -14.94 3.85 12.56
CA LYS A 15 -14.68 2.47 12.93
C LYS A 15 -13.68 1.81 12.00
N VAL A 16 -13.74 2.10 10.69
CA VAL A 16 -12.75 1.56 9.74
C VAL A 16 -11.35 2.07 10.08
N ALA A 17 -11.20 3.35 10.37
CA ALA A 17 -9.93 3.93 10.77
C ALA A 17 -9.40 3.31 12.08
N ALA A 18 -10.26 3.13 13.10
CA ALA A 18 -9.88 2.47 14.34
C ALA A 18 -9.48 1.00 14.16
N ASP A 19 -10.23 0.25 13.32
CA ASP A 19 -9.93 -1.15 13.01
C ASP A 19 -8.59 -1.27 12.26
N MET A 20 -8.28 -0.35 11.34
CA MET A 20 -6.98 -0.28 10.66
C MET A 20 -5.83 0.07 11.61
N ALA A 21 -6.02 1.06 12.49
CA ALA A 21 -5.00 1.43 13.47
C ALA A 21 -4.72 0.26 14.44
N THR A 22 -5.77 -0.45 14.86
CA THR A 22 -5.65 -1.65 15.69
C THR A 22 -4.91 -2.78 14.97
N ALA A 23 -5.25 -3.03 13.70
CA ALA A 23 -4.55 -4.04 12.89
C ALA A 23 -3.05 -3.70 12.74
N LEU A 24 -2.70 -2.43 12.51
CA LEU A 24 -1.30 -2.00 12.43
C LEU A 24 -0.57 -2.14 13.77
N ARG A 25 -1.24 -1.80 14.89
CA ARG A 25 -0.68 -2.00 16.22
C ARG A 25 -0.30 -3.46 16.42
N ASP A 26 -1.24 -4.36 16.15
CA ASP A 26 -1.07 -5.79 16.40
C ASP A 26 -0.04 -6.40 15.43
N GLU A 27 -0.04 -6.01 14.15
CA GLU A 27 0.94 -6.45 13.15
C GLU A 27 2.37 -6.02 13.47
N LEU A 28 2.54 -4.79 13.95
CA LEU A 28 3.85 -4.20 14.19
C LEU A 28 4.31 -4.32 15.65
N GLY A 29 3.49 -4.92 16.51
CA GLY A 29 3.77 -5.05 17.95
C GLY A 29 3.91 -3.69 18.66
N LEU A 30 3.14 -2.69 18.24
CA LEU A 30 3.21 -1.33 18.81
C LEU A 30 2.53 -1.30 20.18
N ALA A 31 3.05 -0.46 21.08
CA ALA A 31 2.42 -0.20 22.38
C ALA A 31 1.06 0.48 22.22
N GLU A 32 0.94 1.38 21.25
CA GLU A 32 -0.26 2.15 20.96
C GLU A 32 -0.58 2.11 19.46
N PRO A 33 -1.87 2.20 19.06
CA PRO A 33 -2.24 2.28 17.66
C PRO A 33 -1.75 3.59 17.03
N PRO A 34 -1.29 3.57 15.76
CA PRO A 34 -0.86 4.77 15.05
C PRO A 34 -2.05 5.72 14.80
N SER A 35 -1.74 6.98 14.52
CA SER A 35 -2.76 7.99 14.23
C SER A 35 -3.45 7.64 12.91
N ALA A 36 -4.78 7.51 12.95
CA ALA A 36 -5.60 7.25 11.77
C ALA A 36 -6.73 8.27 11.67
N VAL A 37 -6.87 8.88 10.50
CA VAL A 37 -7.91 9.89 10.21
C VAL A 37 -8.69 9.51 8.96
N THR A 38 -9.95 9.92 8.92
CA THR A 38 -10.81 9.73 7.75
C THR A 38 -10.86 11.01 6.93
N LEU A 39 -10.81 10.87 5.61
CA LEU A 39 -11.02 11.96 4.66
C LEU A 39 -12.24 11.64 3.79
N PRO A 40 -12.97 12.67 3.32
CA PRO A 40 -14.08 12.49 2.38
C PRO A 40 -13.66 11.80 1.08
N ALA A 41 -14.59 11.11 0.43
CA ALA A 41 -14.33 10.38 -0.81
C ALA A 41 -13.87 11.26 -1.97
N GLU A 42 -14.26 12.53 -1.97
CA GLU A 42 -13.91 13.55 -2.94
C GLU A 42 -12.59 14.28 -2.62
N SER A 43 -11.98 14.00 -1.46
CA SER A 43 -10.72 14.63 -1.08
C SER A 43 -9.62 14.28 -2.08
N ALA A 44 -9.07 15.31 -2.71
CA ALA A 44 -7.84 15.25 -3.49
C ALA A 44 -6.61 15.62 -2.66
N GLY A 45 -6.82 16.09 -1.42
CA GLY A 45 -5.77 16.53 -0.51
C GLY A 45 -5.04 15.36 0.14
N VAL A 46 -3.79 15.61 0.48
CA VAL A 46 -3.04 14.86 1.49
C VAL A 46 -2.80 15.79 2.67
N PRO A 47 -2.66 15.28 3.91
CA PRO A 47 -2.24 16.10 5.04
C PRO A 47 -0.96 16.88 4.72
N ALA A 48 -0.81 18.07 5.31
CA ALA A 48 0.37 18.90 5.08
C ALA A 48 1.64 18.14 5.53
N GLY A 49 2.65 18.09 4.66
CA GLY A 49 3.89 17.35 4.90
C GLY A 49 3.84 15.86 4.59
N SER A 50 2.73 15.36 4.04
CA SER A 50 2.58 13.95 3.67
C SER A 50 3.59 13.51 2.62
N LEU A 51 4.18 12.32 2.84
CA LEU A 51 5.03 11.61 1.89
C LEU A 51 4.22 11.00 0.73
N LEU A 52 2.92 10.79 0.94
CA LEU A 52 2.04 10.21 -0.07
C LEU A 52 1.77 11.21 -1.21
N PRO A 53 1.78 10.75 -2.47
CA PRO A 53 1.41 11.61 -3.58
C PRO A 53 -0.08 12.02 -3.50
N PRO A 54 -0.44 13.22 -3.99
CA PRO A 54 -1.82 13.61 -4.19
C PRO A 54 -2.59 12.55 -4.98
N ARG A 55 -3.89 12.44 -4.73
CA ARG A 55 -4.71 11.47 -5.44
C ARG A 55 -4.81 11.85 -6.92
N GLU A 56 -4.66 10.87 -7.79
CA GLU A 56 -4.96 11.06 -9.22
C GLU A 56 -6.43 11.46 -9.40
N ARG A 57 -6.64 12.55 -10.13
CA ARG A 57 -7.98 12.97 -10.55
C ARG A 57 -8.39 12.07 -11.71
N PHE A 58 -9.12 11.00 -11.42
CA PHE A 58 -9.72 10.19 -12.46
C PHE A 58 -10.71 11.06 -13.27
N SER A 59 -10.50 11.15 -14.58
CA SER A 59 -11.42 11.81 -15.51
C SER A 59 -12.60 10.91 -15.94
N GLY A 60 -12.75 9.74 -15.32
CA GLY A 60 -13.84 8.79 -15.54
C GLY A 60 -14.72 8.63 -14.30
N MET A 61 -15.71 7.71 -14.36
CA MET A 61 -16.53 7.34 -13.20
C MET A 61 -15.61 6.90 -12.04
N PRO A 62 -15.53 7.66 -10.94
CA PRO A 62 -14.66 7.30 -9.84
C PRO A 62 -15.13 5.98 -9.23
N ALA A 63 -14.18 5.14 -8.81
CA ALA A 63 -14.51 3.94 -8.06
C ALA A 63 -15.37 4.35 -6.84
N PRO A 64 -16.43 3.59 -6.49
CA PRO A 64 -17.43 3.95 -5.48
C PRO A 64 -16.84 3.95 -4.07
N THR A 65 -16.02 4.98 -3.81
CA THR A 65 -15.26 5.22 -2.59
C THR A 65 -16.17 5.92 -1.60
N HIS A 66 -16.25 5.39 -0.38
CA HIS A 66 -17.05 5.94 0.70
C HIS A 66 -16.27 6.96 1.52
N CYS A 67 -15.02 6.63 1.84
CA CYS A 67 -14.05 7.52 2.48
C CYS A 67 -12.63 7.04 2.18
N LEU A 68 -11.64 7.85 2.56
CA LEU A 68 -10.25 7.45 2.61
C LEU A 68 -9.84 7.36 4.08
N VAL A 69 -9.07 6.33 4.43
CA VAL A 69 -8.36 6.27 5.70
C VAL A 69 -6.91 6.64 5.43
N TYR A 70 -6.39 7.59 6.19
CA TYR A 70 -4.99 7.97 6.21
C TYR A 70 -4.40 7.61 7.56
N VAL A 71 -3.26 6.94 7.56
CA VAL A 71 -2.50 6.60 8.76
C VAL A 71 -1.12 7.23 8.67
N ASP A 72 -0.68 7.80 9.79
CA ASP A 72 0.69 8.27 10.01
C ASP A 72 1.28 7.50 11.20
N ALA A 73 2.40 6.82 10.97
CA ALA A 73 3.07 5.97 11.93
C ALA A 73 4.56 6.28 11.96
N PRO A 74 5.08 6.94 13.03
CA PRO A 74 6.50 7.26 13.13
C PRO A 74 7.38 6.07 13.55
N VAL A 75 6.79 4.99 14.06
CA VAL A 75 7.47 3.82 14.63
C VAL A 75 6.91 2.50 14.06
N PRO A 76 7.72 1.42 13.97
CA PRO A 76 9.16 1.34 14.28
C PRO A 76 10.04 2.07 13.26
N ARG A 77 9.46 2.42 12.11
CA ARG A 77 10.03 3.24 11.06
C ARG A 77 8.95 4.17 10.54
N GLY A 78 9.29 5.42 10.23
CA GLY A 78 8.33 6.38 9.70
C GLY A 78 7.70 5.92 8.38
N PHE A 79 6.37 5.73 8.39
CA PHE A 79 5.58 5.46 7.20
C PHE A 79 4.19 6.10 7.26
N GLU A 80 3.63 6.30 6.08
CA GLU A 80 2.24 6.69 5.89
C GLU A 80 1.51 5.62 5.10
N LEU A 81 0.20 5.50 5.32
CA LEU A 81 -0.67 4.59 4.60
C LEU A 81 -1.97 5.30 4.22
N ARG A 82 -2.35 5.22 2.94
CA ARG A 82 -3.68 5.60 2.46
C ARG A 82 -4.43 4.38 1.93
N ALA A 83 -5.66 4.19 2.41
CA ALA A 83 -6.56 3.15 1.95
C ALA A 83 -7.94 3.73 1.57
N PRO A 84 -8.44 3.49 0.36
CA PRO A 84 -9.82 3.80 0.01
C PRO A 84 -10.76 2.74 0.58
N VAL A 85 -11.80 3.20 1.27
CA VAL A 85 -12.92 2.36 1.69
C VAL A 85 -13.92 2.34 0.56
N MET A 86 -14.07 1.20 -0.10
CA MET A 86 -14.95 1.01 -1.23
C MET A 86 -16.29 0.46 -0.77
N SER A 87 -17.37 0.88 -1.43
CA SER A 87 -18.70 0.30 -1.23
C SER A 87 -19.11 -0.54 -2.43
N GLY A 88 -19.67 -1.71 -2.16
CA GLY A 88 -20.14 -2.67 -3.16
C GLY A 88 -21.38 -3.41 -2.67
N ARG A 89 -21.71 -4.50 -3.37
CA ARG A 89 -22.75 -5.45 -2.96
C ARG A 89 -22.14 -6.83 -2.79
N SER A 90 -22.50 -7.51 -1.70
CA SER A 90 -22.30 -8.95 -1.51
C SER A 90 -23.69 -9.59 -1.39
N GLY A 91 -24.12 -10.30 -2.43
CA GLY A 91 -25.51 -10.73 -2.59
C GLY A 91 -26.49 -9.54 -2.59
N PHE A 92 -27.54 -9.61 -1.76
CA PHE A 92 -28.55 -8.56 -1.61
C PHE A 92 -28.16 -7.45 -0.63
N ARG A 93 -27.02 -7.55 0.06
CA ARG A 93 -26.59 -6.59 1.09
C ARG A 93 -25.49 -5.68 0.56
N ARG A 94 -25.48 -4.42 1.02
CA ARG A 94 -24.35 -3.51 0.84
C ARG A 94 -23.15 -4.08 1.60
N SER A 95 -22.00 -4.16 0.94
CA SER A 95 -20.73 -4.58 1.53
C SER A 95 -19.75 -3.43 1.45
N LEU A 96 -18.89 -3.30 2.46
CA LEU A 96 -17.72 -2.43 2.39
C LEU A 96 -16.47 -3.29 2.17
N GLY A 97 -15.47 -2.69 1.54
CA GLY A 97 -14.18 -3.31 1.29
C GLY A 97 -13.06 -2.30 1.39
N LEU A 98 -11.87 -2.79 1.69
CA LEU A 98 -10.65 -2.01 1.48
C LEU A 98 -10.24 -2.15 0.01
N GLY A 99 -9.96 -1.02 -0.64
CA GLY A 99 -9.31 -1.00 -1.94
C GLY A 99 -7.79 -1.05 -1.81
N PRO A 100 -7.04 -0.60 -2.83
CA PRO A 100 -5.57 -0.65 -2.81
C PRO A 100 -4.97 0.13 -1.64
N LEU A 101 -4.05 -0.51 -0.94
CA LEU A 101 -3.24 0.10 0.10
C LEU A 101 -2.06 0.82 -0.55
N LEU A 102 -1.90 2.12 -0.32
CA LEU A 102 -0.75 2.88 -0.76
C LEU A 102 0.10 3.28 0.44
N TYR A 103 1.26 2.67 0.57
CA TYR A 103 2.27 3.01 1.55
C TYR A 103 3.26 4.03 1.00
N ALA A 104 3.71 4.93 1.86
CA ALA A 104 4.90 5.74 1.68
C ALA A 104 5.84 5.53 2.87
N VAL A 105 7.04 5.01 2.61
CA VAL A 105 8.04 4.77 3.64
C VAL A 105 9.24 5.65 3.36
N LEU A 106 9.67 6.45 4.34
CA LEU A 106 10.87 7.26 4.20
C LEU A 106 12.11 6.35 4.24
N LEU A 107 12.98 6.50 3.25
CA LEU A 107 14.32 5.90 3.17
C LEU A 107 15.39 6.94 3.47
N THR A 108 16.43 6.55 4.19
CA THR A 108 17.62 7.37 4.46
C THR A 108 18.53 7.45 3.23
N SER A 109 18.57 6.38 2.43
CA SER A 109 19.34 6.35 1.18
C SER A 109 18.74 7.32 0.16
N LYS A 110 19.61 8.01 -0.60
CA LYS A 110 19.20 8.98 -1.62
C LYS A 110 19.29 8.37 -3.01
N VAL A 111 18.22 8.53 -3.80
CA VAL A 111 18.24 8.25 -5.24
C VAL A 111 18.23 9.56 -6.04
N PRO A 112 18.98 9.65 -7.15
CA PRO A 112 19.07 10.88 -7.94
C PRO A 112 17.83 11.13 -8.81
N SER A 113 17.10 10.07 -9.15
CA SER A 113 15.90 10.11 -9.98
C SER A 113 14.94 8.99 -9.58
N ARG A 114 13.70 9.04 -10.10
CA ARG A 114 12.70 8.00 -9.84
C ARG A 114 13.19 6.65 -10.34
N ILE A 115 13.02 5.63 -9.51
CA ILE A 115 13.27 4.23 -9.82
C ILE A 115 11.95 3.47 -9.68
N ALA A 116 11.63 2.59 -10.62
CA ALA A 116 10.38 1.84 -10.62
C ALA A 116 10.63 0.36 -10.87
N LEU A 117 9.88 -0.50 -10.20
CA LEU A 117 9.82 -1.91 -10.59
C LEU A 117 9.10 -2.00 -11.94
N GLY A 118 9.75 -2.62 -12.93
CA GLY A 118 9.19 -2.81 -14.26
C GLY A 118 7.91 -3.65 -14.25
N LEU A 119 7.26 -3.75 -15.42
CA LEU A 119 6.13 -4.65 -15.60
C LEU A 119 6.65 -6.09 -15.74
N ALA A 120 6.22 -6.99 -14.85
CA ALA A 120 6.72 -8.35 -14.88
C ALA A 120 6.37 -9.05 -16.21
N PRO A 121 7.34 -9.69 -16.87
CA PRO A 121 7.06 -10.55 -18.02
C PRO A 121 6.23 -11.77 -17.59
N ALA A 122 5.61 -12.46 -18.57
CA ALA A 122 4.76 -13.63 -18.33
C ALA A 122 5.44 -14.76 -17.53
N ARG A 123 6.78 -14.77 -17.45
CA ARG A 123 7.59 -15.60 -16.54
C ARG A 123 8.75 -14.77 -16.02
N GLY A 124 8.92 -14.70 -14.69
CA GLY A 124 10.06 -14.04 -14.03
C GLY A 124 9.66 -12.84 -13.15
N SER A 125 10.64 -12.29 -12.44
CA SER A 125 10.51 -11.03 -11.71
C SER A 125 10.87 -9.86 -12.62
N ALA A 126 10.14 -8.75 -12.51
CA ALA A 126 10.47 -7.56 -13.29
C ALA A 126 11.72 -6.90 -12.71
N PRO A 127 12.69 -6.47 -13.52
CA PRO A 127 13.81 -5.69 -13.02
C PRO A 127 13.35 -4.30 -12.57
N TRP A 128 14.15 -3.66 -11.74
CA TRP A 128 14.08 -2.22 -11.49
C TRP A 128 14.58 -1.46 -12.71
N GLU A 129 13.89 -0.36 -13.02
CA GLU A 129 14.14 0.55 -14.13
C GLU A 129 14.35 1.98 -13.60
N GLY A 130 15.26 2.76 -14.22
CA GLY A 130 15.63 4.10 -13.76
C GLY A 130 17.13 4.37 -13.89
N ASP A 131 17.74 4.96 -12.86
CA ASP A 131 19.18 5.20 -12.80
C ASP A 131 19.99 3.90 -12.78
N ALA A 132 20.86 3.71 -13.77
CA ALA A 132 21.61 2.46 -13.97
C ALA A 132 22.43 2.04 -12.73
N THR A 133 23.11 3.00 -12.07
CA THR A 133 23.97 2.69 -10.93
C THR A 133 23.17 2.12 -9.77
N ILE A 134 21.96 2.65 -9.57
CA ILE A 134 21.07 2.18 -8.51
C ILE A 134 20.36 0.89 -8.91
N THR A 135 19.79 0.84 -10.12
CA THR A 135 19.05 -0.34 -10.58
C THR A 135 19.94 -1.57 -10.65
N ASP A 136 21.22 -1.43 -11.02
CA ASP A 136 22.17 -2.56 -11.03
C ASP A 136 22.30 -3.17 -9.63
N ARG A 137 22.43 -2.35 -8.59
CA ARG A 137 22.50 -2.85 -7.20
C ARG A 137 21.22 -3.57 -6.78
N LEU A 138 20.07 -2.96 -7.06
CA LEU A 138 18.77 -3.53 -6.70
C LEU A 138 18.48 -4.84 -7.47
N ASN A 139 18.90 -4.91 -8.74
CA ASN A 139 18.69 -6.08 -9.61
C ASN A 139 19.68 -7.22 -9.35
N LEU A 140 20.81 -6.95 -8.70
CA LEU A 140 21.76 -7.97 -8.27
C LEU A 140 21.28 -8.78 -7.07
N ASP A 141 20.26 -8.30 -6.33
CA ASP A 141 19.67 -9.02 -5.21
C ASP A 141 18.40 -9.79 -5.63
N PRO A 142 18.47 -11.11 -5.86
CA PRO A 142 17.30 -11.91 -6.24
C PRO A 142 16.25 -11.97 -5.12
N ARG A 143 16.65 -11.90 -3.85
CA ARG A 143 15.69 -11.91 -2.73
C ARG A 143 14.87 -10.64 -2.72
N LEU A 144 15.49 -9.50 -3.03
CA LEU A 144 14.80 -8.22 -3.14
C LEU A 144 13.75 -8.26 -4.26
N LEU A 145 14.08 -8.85 -5.41
CA LEU A 145 13.13 -9.00 -6.52
C LEU A 145 11.95 -9.93 -6.17
N ASP A 146 12.21 -11.01 -5.42
CA ASP A 146 11.16 -11.92 -4.96
C ASP A 146 10.24 -11.25 -3.92
N LEU A 147 10.81 -10.47 -2.99
CA LEU A 147 10.03 -9.68 -2.03
C LEU A 147 9.20 -8.60 -2.73
N ALA A 148 9.78 -7.87 -3.69
CA ALA A 148 9.08 -6.88 -4.51
C ALA A 148 7.86 -7.50 -5.21
N ARG A 149 8.04 -8.69 -5.80
CA ARG A 149 6.96 -9.44 -6.44
C ARG A 149 5.87 -9.86 -5.46
N ALA A 150 6.22 -10.32 -4.27
CA ALA A 150 5.28 -10.71 -3.22
C ALA A 150 4.52 -9.51 -2.63
N LEU A 151 5.13 -8.33 -2.63
CA LEU A 151 4.53 -7.09 -2.14
C LEU A 151 3.54 -6.45 -3.10
N THR A 152 3.71 -6.60 -4.41
CA THR A 152 2.79 -6.03 -5.40
C THR A 152 2.03 -7.11 -6.16
N PRO A 153 1.16 -7.90 -5.49
CA PRO A 153 0.29 -8.81 -6.21
C PRO A 153 -0.57 -7.99 -7.18
N ALA A 154 -0.55 -8.34 -8.47
CA ALA A 154 -1.45 -7.72 -9.45
C ALA A 154 -2.91 -8.13 -9.24
N THR A 155 -3.14 -9.19 -8.48
CA THR A 155 -4.43 -9.81 -8.28
C THR A 155 -4.74 -9.85 -6.80
N ALA A 156 -5.78 -9.14 -6.38
CA ALA A 156 -6.49 -9.54 -5.18
C ALA A 156 -7.25 -10.80 -5.59
N GLU A 157 -6.90 -11.94 -5.00
CA GLU A 157 -7.85 -13.04 -4.97
C GLU A 157 -8.94 -12.67 -3.96
N PRO A 158 -10.21 -12.56 -4.40
CA PRO A 158 -11.23 -12.98 -3.48
C PRO A 158 -12.21 -13.89 -4.18
N ASP A 159 -12.54 -14.99 -3.50
CA ASP A 159 -13.69 -15.81 -3.84
C ASP A 159 -13.53 -16.50 -5.22
N ARG A 160 -14.14 -17.67 -5.39
CA ARG A 160 -13.97 -18.55 -6.57
C ARG A 160 -14.54 -17.94 -7.86
N HIS A 161 -14.89 -16.65 -7.84
CA HIS A 161 -15.77 -16.00 -8.78
C HIS A 161 -15.27 -14.64 -9.29
N HIS A 162 -14.26 -14.01 -8.68
CA HIS A 162 -13.82 -12.68 -9.11
C HIS A 162 -12.32 -12.44 -8.91
N THR A 163 -11.68 -11.78 -9.86
CA THR A 163 -10.28 -11.37 -9.77
C THR A 163 -10.20 -9.86 -9.86
N TRP A 164 -9.57 -9.19 -8.89
CA TRP A 164 -9.37 -7.75 -8.95
C TRP A 164 -7.97 -7.46 -9.46
N GLN A 165 -7.87 -6.73 -10.57
CA GLN A 165 -6.59 -6.23 -11.05
C GLN A 165 -6.28 -4.90 -10.38
N VAL A 166 -5.13 -4.80 -9.75
CA VAL A 166 -4.64 -3.56 -9.13
C VAL A 166 -3.40 -3.10 -9.87
N PRO A 167 -3.30 -1.80 -10.22
CA PRO A 167 -2.07 -1.27 -10.79
C PRO A 167 -0.90 -1.59 -9.86
N ARG A 168 0.14 -2.23 -10.40
CA ARG A 168 1.38 -2.44 -9.64
C ARG A 168 2.10 -1.12 -9.56
N ARG A 169 2.38 -0.67 -8.34
CA ARG A 169 3.29 0.46 -8.11
C ARG A 169 4.27 0.05 -7.03
N LEU A 170 5.53 0.04 -7.42
CA LEU A 170 6.66 -0.04 -6.50
C LEU A 170 7.71 0.93 -7.03
N THR A 171 7.83 2.08 -6.39
CA THR A 171 8.72 3.15 -6.86
C THR A 171 9.52 3.72 -5.71
N ILE A 172 10.74 4.16 -6.00
CA ILE A 172 11.58 4.94 -5.09
C ILE A 172 11.73 6.32 -5.71
N ASP A 173 11.15 7.32 -5.06
CA ASP A 173 11.15 8.70 -5.53
C ASP A 173 12.17 9.55 -4.73
N PRO A 174 12.92 10.46 -5.36
CA PRO A 174 13.78 11.41 -4.65
C PRO A 174 12.98 12.28 -3.68
N HIS A 175 13.54 12.54 -2.50
CA HIS A 175 12.90 13.38 -1.49
C HIS A 175 13.96 14.26 -0.78
N PRO A 176 13.63 15.50 -0.33
CA PRO A 176 14.63 16.39 0.29
C PRO A 176 15.40 15.76 1.46
N HIS A 177 14.75 14.86 2.20
CA HIS A 177 15.32 14.19 3.38
C HIS A 177 15.82 12.76 3.12
N GLY A 178 15.97 12.35 1.86
CA GLY A 178 16.36 10.98 1.52
C GLY A 178 15.68 10.51 0.24
N SER A 179 14.86 9.48 0.34
CA SER A 179 13.98 9.01 -0.73
C SER A 179 12.70 8.43 -0.14
N VAL A 180 11.65 8.30 -0.94
CA VAL A 180 10.39 7.73 -0.51
C VAL A 180 10.10 6.47 -1.31
N LEU A 181 9.99 5.35 -0.61
CA LEU A 181 9.47 4.12 -1.17
C LEU A 181 7.95 4.18 -1.19
N LEU A 182 7.36 4.11 -2.38
CA LEU A 182 5.93 4.02 -2.59
C LEU A 182 5.55 2.60 -2.99
N VAL A 183 4.71 1.96 -2.17
CA VAL A 183 4.23 0.59 -2.41
C VAL A 183 2.71 0.63 -2.53
N GLN A 184 2.18 0.24 -3.69
CA GLN A 184 0.76 -0.06 -3.86
C GLN A 184 0.54 -1.56 -3.77
N THR A 185 -0.20 -1.97 -2.75
CA THR A 185 -0.48 -3.37 -2.44
C THR A 185 -1.95 -3.56 -2.07
N LEU A 186 -2.28 -4.76 -1.62
CA LEU A 186 -3.61 -5.17 -1.20
C LEU A 186 -3.52 -5.76 0.21
N HIS A 187 -4.60 -5.60 0.98
CA HIS A 187 -4.74 -6.35 2.21
C HIS A 187 -4.84 -7.85 1.88
N ARG A 188 -4.38 -8.70 2.79
CA ARG A 188 -4.32 -10.15 2.64
C ARG A 188 -5.30 -10.81 3.62
N PRO A 189 -6.05 -11.84 3.22
CA PRO A 189 -6.81 -12.63 4.18
C PRO A 189 -5.83 -13.37 5.12
N THR A 190 -6.20 -13.51 6.39
CA THR A 190 -5.49 -14.36 7.35
C THR A 190 -6.44 -15.41 7.92
N GLY A 191 -5.92 -16.42 8.62
CA GLY A 191 -6.75 -17.51 9.19
C GLY A 191 -7.84 -17.03 10.16
N HIS A 192 -7.67 -15.84 10.75
CA HIS A 192 -8.60 -15.28 11.74
C HIS A 192 -9.14 -13.89 11.40
N ALA A 193 -8.54 -13.19 10.43
CA ALA A 193 -8.93 -11.84 10.05
C ALA A 193 -8.37 -11.47 8.66
N TRP A 194 -7.65 -10.35 8.60
CA TRP A 194 -7.01 -9.79 7.42
C TRP A 194 -5.74 -9.09 7.90
N SER A 195 -4.83 -8.84 6.99
CA SER A 195 -3.57 -8.16 7.24
C SER A 195 -3.36 -7.03 6.25
N LEU A 196 -2.89 -5.89 6.73
CA LEU A 196 -2.41 -4.76 5.94
C LEU A 196 -1.01 -5.05 5.37
N GLY A 197 -0.26 -5.94 6.01
CA GLY A 197 1.06 -6.38 5.57
C GLY A 197 2.12 -5.32 5.82
N ALA A 198 1.93 -4.46 6.83
CA ALA A 198 2.85 -3.36 7.11
C ALA A 198 4.25 -3.88 7.46
N ALA A 199 4.35 -4.96 8.24
CA ALA A 199 5.63 -5.60 8.56
C ALA A 199 6.43 -5.97 7.29
N LEU A 200 5.79 -6.62 6.32
CA LEU A 200 6.44 -6.98 5.04
C LEU A 200 6.91 -5.75 4.25
N VAL A 201 6.14 -4.65 4.29
CA VAL A 201 6.52 -3.40 3.62
C VAL A 201 7.74 -2.76 4.31
N LEU A 202 7.76 -2.74 5.64
CA LEU A 202 8.88 -2.17 6.40
C LEU A 202 10.15 -3.03 6.30
N ASP A 203 10.01 -4.36 6.34
CA ASP A 203 11.12 -5.29 6.12
C ASP A 203 11.70 -5.10 4.73
N PHE A 204 10.86 -4.97 3.71
CA PHE A 204 11.32 -4.69 2.36
C PHE A 204 12.03 -3.34 2.24
N ALA A 205 11.53 -2.29 2.89
CA ALA A 205 12.22 -1.01 2.93
C ALA A 205 13.62 -1.12 3.52
N ALA A 206 13.81 -1.91 4.57
CA ALA A 206 15.13 -2.18 5.14
C ALA A 206 16.06 -2.95 4.18
N HIS A 207 15.53 -3.91 3.41
CA HIS A 207 16.29 -4.61 2.38
C HIS A 207 16.69 -3.68 1.23
N VAL A 208 15.79 -2.79 0.79
CA VAL A 208 16.12 -1.75 -0.20
C VAL A 208 17.28 -0.89 0.30
N GLU A 209 17.23 -0.37 1.52
CA GLU A 209 18.33 0.44 2.05
C GLU A 209 19.65 -0.33 2.13
N THR A 210 19.60 -1.58 2.58
CA THR A 210 20.79 -2.44 2.62
C THR A 210 21.41 -2.62 1.23
N ALA A 211 20.59 -2.75 0.18
CA ALA A 211 21.06 -2.86 -1.20
C ALA A 211 21.60 -1.53 -1.76
N LEU A 212 21.11 -0.39 -1.26
CA LEU A 212 21.55 0.93 -1.70
C LEU A 212 22.84 1.41 -1.02
N GLY A 213 23.12 0.91 0.19
CA GLY A 213 24.24 1.34 1.05
C GLY A 213 23.95 2.69 1.72
#